data_AF-A0A519Z6G3-F1
#
_entry.id   AF-A0A519Z6G3-F1
#
_cell.length_a   1.000
_cell.length_b   1.000
_cell.length_c   1.000
_cell.angle_alpha   90.00
_cell.angle_beta   90.00
_cell.angle_gamma   90.00
#
_symmetry.space_group_name_H-M   'P 1'
#
loop_
_entity.id
_entity.type
_entity.pdbx_description
1 polymer ?
#
loop_
_entity_poly.entity_id
_entity_poly.type
_entity_poly.pdbx_seq_one_letter_code
_entity_poly.pdbx_strand_id
1 'polypeptide(L)'
;MSIDPADKLIAAHPLVFKGETPRWCDVPAGWYERVDRLFTELENELSEDDLRQLRVSQFREKLASLHFYFSLGTEDGASFDRVRGLINEARSDCSKLCQFCGEPGEVPANWIEVLCERHRQEMIDRVNDAK
;
A
#
# COMPACT_ATOMS: atom_id res chain seq x y z
N MET A 1 -6.90 15.42 15.03
CA MET A 1 -7.42 14.57 13.94
C MET A 1 -6.24 13.81 13.38
N SER A 2 -6.20 12.49 13.52
CA SER A 2 -5.18 11.68 12.85
C SER A 2 -5.49 11.77 11.36
N ILE A 3 -4.59 12.35 10.57
CA ILE A 3 -4.72 12.36 9.11
C ILE A 3 -4.66 10.90 8.65
N ASP A 4 -5.60 10.52 7.79
CA ASP A 4 -5.68 9.18 7.21
C ASP A 4 -4.35 8.83 6.50
N PRO A 5 -3.82 7.60 6.65
CA PRO A 5 -2.58 7.20 6.00
C PRO A 5 -2.58 7.41 4.49
N ALA A 6 -3.71 7.18 3.80
CA ALA A 6 -3.80 7.39 2.36
C ALA A 6 -3.74 8.88 2.00
N ASP A 7 -4.41 9.75 2.76
CA ASP A 7 -4.35 11.20 2.55
C ASP A 7 -2.91 11.73 2.70
N LYS A 8 -2.15 11.20 3.67
CA LYS A 8 -0.73 11.54 3.84
C LYS A 8 0.11 11.14 2.62
N LEU A 9 -0.09 9.91 2.11
CA LEU A 9 0.62 9.42 0.91
C LEU A 9 0.30 10.28 -0.31
N ILE A 10 -0.96 10.65 -0.50
CA ILE A 10 -1.38 11.48 -1.64
C ILE A 10 -0.73 12.86 -1.57
N ALA A 11 -0.65 13.45 -0.38
CA ALA A 11 0.00 14.74 -0.17
C ALA A 11 1.53 14.67 -0.33
N ALA A 12 2.16 13.55 0.06
CA ALA A 12 3.61 13.36 0.01
C ALA A 12 4.16 13.16 -1.42
N HIS A 13 3.36 12.61 -2.34
CA HIS A 13 3.80 12.22 -3.69
C HIS A 13 3.07 12.98 -4.81
N PRO A 14 3.27 14.31 -4.93
CA PRO A 14 2.57 15.12 -5.92
C PRO A 14 2.92 14.76 -7.36
N LEU A 15 4.06 14.12 -7.65
CA LEU A 15 4.43 13.73 -9.02
C LEU A 15 3.60 12.52 -9.50
N VAL A 16 3.32 11.57 -8.60
CA VAL A 16 2.46 10.42 -8.89
C VAL A 16 1.00 10.85 -8.98
N PHE A 17 0.52 11.58 -7.98
CA PHE A 17 -0.91 11.86 -7.83
C PHE A 17 -1.37 13.12 -8.57
N LYS A 18 -0.49 14.10 -8.80
CA LYS A 18 -0.79 15.33 -9.57
C LYS A 18 -2.01 16.10 -9.03
N GLY A 19 -2.23 16.05 -7.71
CA GLY A 19 -3.40 16.65 -7.06
C GLY A 19 -4.71 15.90 -7.30
N GLU A 20 -4.68 14.73 -7.96
CA GLU A 20 -5.81 13.83 -8.12
C GLU A 20 -5.86 12.84 -6.93
N THR A 21 -7.05 12.67 -6.35
CA THR A 21 -7.30 11.64 -5.33
C THR A 21 -7.80 10.36 -6.02
N PRO A 22 -7.14 9.20 -5.82
CA PRO A 22 -7.63 7.94 -6.34
C PRO A 22 -9.02 7.58 -5.80
N ARG A 23 -9.79 6.82 -6.59
CA ARG A 23 -11.20 6.52 -6.27
C ARG A 23 -11.33 5.69 -4.99
N TRP A 24 -10.42 4.74 -4.79
CA TRP A 24 -10.37 3.89 -3.59
C TRP A 24 -8.95 3.83 -3.07
N CYS A 25 -8.72 4.53 -1.97
CA CYS A 25 -7.46 4.56 -1.26
C CYS A 25 -7.71 4.27 0.22
N ASP A 26 -7.14 3.18 0.72
CA ASP A 26 -7.30 2.76 2.11
C ASP A 26 -6.18 1.80 2.49
N VAL A 27 -5.19 2.29 3.24
CA VAL A 27 -4.05 1.48 3.66
C VAL A 27 -3.92 1.48 5.17
N PRO A 28 -3.69 0.30 5.79
CA PRO A 28 -3.45 0.22 7.21
C PRO A 28 -2.24 1.04 7.64
N ALA A 29 -2.31 1.64 8.83
CA ALA A 29 -1.26 2.52 9.34
C ALA A 29 0.13 1.84 9.37
N GLY A 30 0.18 0.54 9.67
CA GLY A 30 1.42 -0.22 9.68
C GLY A 30 2.06 -0.41 8.30
N TRP A 31 1.31 -0.22 7.21
CA TRP A 31 1.84 -0.34 5.85
C TRP A 31 2.30 1.00 5.27
N TYR A 32 2.03 2.12 5.95
CA TYR A 32 2.31 3.47 5.48
C TYR A 32 3.74 3.61 4.95
N GLU A 33 4.74 3.30 5.77
CA GLU A 33 6.16 3.45 5.42
C GLU A 33 6.55 2.65 4.16
N ARG A 34 6.00 1.44 4.00
CA ARG A 34 6.33 0.61 2.83
C ARG A 34 5.66 1.12 1.55
N VAL A 35 4.44 1.64 1.66
CA VAL A 35 3.68 2.20 0.54
C VAL A 35 4.23 3.58 0.14
N ASP A 36 4.65 4.39 1.10
CA ASP A 36 5.37 5.66 0.88
C ASP A 36 6.66 5.42 0.11
N ARG A 37 7.42 4.40 0.54
CA ARG A 37 8.60 3.94 -0.19
C ARG A 37 8.27 3.49 -1.62
N LEU A 38 7.17 2.77 -1.84
CA LEU A 38 6.74 2.39 -3.20
C LEU A 38 6.54 3.62 -4.10
N PHE A 39 5.87 4.66 -3.61
CA PHE A 39 5.67 5.86 -4.40
C PHE A 39 6.98 6.61 -4.64
N THR A 40 7.86 6.69 -3.65
CA THR A 40 9.22 7.23 -3.83
C THR A 40 10.01 6.44 -4.88
N GLU A 41 9.93 5.12 -4.87
CA GLU A 41 10.55 4.24 -5.88
C GLU A 41 9.98 4.53 -7.27
N LEU A 42 8.66 4.70 -7.40
CA LEU A 42 8.04 5.10 -8.68
C LEU A 42 8.51 6.47 -9.17
N GLU A 43 8.64 7.45 -8.28
CA GLU A 43 9.12 8.81 -8.63
C GLU A 43 10.58 8.81 -9.09
N ASN A 44 11.41 7.91 -8.57
CA ASN A 44 12.83 7.83 -8.91
C ASN A 44 13.12 6.97 -10.15
N GLU A 45 12.35 5.89 -10.35
CA GLU A 45 12.65 4.86 -11.36
C GLU A 45 11.99 5.09 -12.72
N LEU A 46 11.00 5.98 -12.76
CA LEU A 46 10.26 6.34 -13.97
C LEU A 46 10.79 7.63 -14.58
N SER A 47 10.70 7.73 -15.91
CA SER A 47 10.99 8.99 -16.59
C SER A 47 9.91 10.03 -16.25
N GLU A 48 10.25 11.32 -16.43
CA GLU A 48 9.24 12.38 -16.26
C GLU A 48 8.03 12.19 -17.18
N ASP A 49 8.22 11.63 -18.37
CA ASP A 49 7.14 11.37 -19.31
C ASP A 49 6.23 10.23 -18.82
N ASP A 50 6.81 9.13 -18.34
CA ASP A 50 6.05 8.03 -17.74
C ASP A 50 5.29 8.48 -16.50
N LEU A 51 5.90 9.31 -15.63
CA LEU A 51 5.22 9.88 -14.47
C LEU A 51 4.04 10.79 -14.86
N ARG A 52 4.19 11.59 -15.93
CA ARG A 52 3.10 12.40 -16.47
C ARG A 52 1.92 11.52 -16.93
N GLN A 53 2.23 10.39 -17.55
CA GLN A 53 1.25 9.44 -18.10
C GLN A 53 0.68 8.45 -17.07
N LEU A 54 1.39 8.19 -15.96
CA LEU A 54 0.96 7.29 -14.89
C LEU A 54 -0.35 7.81 -14.27
N ARG A 55 -1.33 6.93 -14.06
CA ARG A 55 -2.52 7.25 -13.28
C ARG A 55 -2.78 6.14 -12.28
N VAL A 56 -2.78 6.48 -11.01
CA VAL A 56 -3.16 5.57 -9.92
C VAL A 56 -4.65 5.73 -9.66
N SER A 57 -5.40 4.67 -9.91
CA SER A 57 -6.86 4.66 -9.73
C SER A 57 -7.27 4.14 -8.36
N GLN A 58 -6.48 3.23 -7.78
CA GLN A 58 -6.72 2.64 -6.47
C GLN A 58 -5.42 2.15 -5.84
N PHE A 59 -5.32 2.24 -4.53
CA PHE A 59 -4.32 1.53 -3.73
C PHE A 59 -4.92 1.22 -2.36
N ARG A 60 -5.03 -0.07 -2.01
CA ARG A 60 -5.74 -0.46 -0.79
C ARG A 60 -5.30 -1.80 -0.24
N GLU A 61 -5.55 -2.02 1.04
CA GLU A 61 -5.56 -3.37 1.58
C GLU A 61 -6.80 -4.14 1.08
N LYS A 62 -6.55 -5.42 0.73
CA LYS A 62 -7.58 -6.42 0.51
C LYS A 62 -7.01 -7.82 0.70
N LEU A 63 -7.59 -8.57 1.63
CA LEU A 63 -7.23 -9.97 1.92
C LEU A 63 -5.74 -10.13 2.27
N ALA A 64 -5.26 -9.37 3.25
CA ALA A 64 -3.87 -9.38 3.73
C ALA A 64 -2.83 -9.01 2.64
N SER A 65 -3.25 -8.26 1.62
CA SER A 65 -2.36 -7.88 0.52
C SER A 65 -2.62 -6.47 0.00
N LEU A 66 -1.59 -5.85 -0.56
CA LEU A 66 -1.69 -4.56 -1.24
C LEU A 66 -2.28 -4.74 -2.65
N HIS A 67 -3.49 -4.24 -2.84
CA HIS A 67 -4.09 -4.08 -4.15
C HIS A 67 -3.76 -2.71 -4.72
N PHE A 68 -3.30 -2.68 -5.97
CA PHE A 68 -2.87 -1.46 -6.64
C PHE A 68 -3.33 -1.50 -8.09
N TYR A 69 -4.04 -0.45 -8.52
CA TYR A 69 -4.58 -0.34 -9.88
C TYR A 69 -4.07 0.94 -10.51
N PHE A 70 -3.37 0.79 -11.62
CA PHE A 70 -2.82 1.90 -12.38
C PHE A 70 -3.04 1.72 -13.87
N SER A 71 -2.96 2.82 -14.59
CA SER A 71 -2.78 2.85 -16.04
C SER A 71 -1.55 3.65 -16.38
N LEU A 72 -0.87 3.27 -17.46
CA LEU A 72 0.24 4.00 -18.03
C LEU A 72 -0.10 4.25 -19.50
N GLY A 73 -0.02 5.50 -19.94
CA GLY A 73 -0.37 5.89 -21.32
C GLY A 73 0.69 5.55 -22.36
N THR A 74 1.85 5.05 -21.94
CA THR A 74 3.01 4.80 -22.81
C THR A 74 2.84 3.49 -23.59
N GLU A 75 3.38 3.45 -24.81
CA GLU A 75 3.49 2.22 -25.60
C GLU A 75 4.74 1.39 -25.20
N ASP A 76 5.59 1.93 -24.33
CA ASP A 76 6.78 1.24 -23.82
C ASP A 76 6.42 0.17 -22.76
N GLY A 77 6.52 -1.10 -23.17
CA GLY A 77 6.28 -2.23 -22.27
C GLY A 77 7.28 -2.29 -21.10
N ALA A 78 8.50 -1.79 -21.27
CA ALA A 78 9.52 -1.84 -20.21
C ALA A 78 9.13 -0.98 -19.00
N SER A 79 8.57 0.20 -19.24
CA SER A 79 8.07 1.08 -18.19
C SER A 79 6.88 0.46 -17.45
N PHE A 80 5.96 -0.19 -18.18
CA PHE A 80 4.84 -0.90 -17.56
C PHE A 80 5.32 -2.07 -16.67
N ASP A 81 6.28 -2.85 -17.13
CA ASP A 81 6.88 -3.96 -16.37
C ASP A 81 7.63 -3.46 -15.13
N ARG A 82 8.30 -2.31 -15.23
CA ARG A 82 8.98 -1.67 -14.10
C ARG A 82 8.01 -1.27 -13.00
N VAL A 83 6.91 -0.59 -13.35
CA VAL A 83 5.86 -0.25 -12.37
C VAL A 83 5.29 -1.50 -11.72
N ARG A 84 5.02 -2.55 -12.51
CA ARG A 84 4.53 -3.83 -11.98
C ARG A 84 5.52 -4.50 -11.04
N GLY A 85 6.81 -4.45 -11.34
CA GLY A 85 7.88 -4.99 -10.49
C GLY A 85 7.85 -4.36 -9.10
N LEU A 86 7.90 -3.02 -9.04
CA LEU A 86 7.87 -2.26 -7.79
C LEU A 86 6.59 -2.55 -6.98
N ILE A 87 5.42 -2.59 -7.64
CA ILE A 87 4.15 -2.92 -6.98
C ILE A 87 4.16 -4.36 -6.42
N ASN A 88 4.70 -5.33 -7.15
CA ASN A 88 4.75 -6.72 -6.69
C ASN A 88 5.68 -6.89 -5.49
N GLU A 89 6.81 -6.19 -5.47
CA GLU A 89 7.70 -6.14 -4.31
C GLU A 89 6.98 -5.55 -3.10
N ALA A 90 6.36 -4.38 -3.26
CA ALA A 90 5.60 -3.75 -2.18
C ALA A 90 4.45 -4.63 -1.67
N ARG A 91 3.76 -5.33 -2.57
CA ARG A 91 2.72 -6.31 -2.22
C ARG A 91 3.27 -7.47 -1.40
N SER A 92 4.38 -8.06 -1.84
CA SER A 92 5.06 -9.16 -1.14
C SER A 92 5.50 -8.73 0.26
N ASP A 93 5.99 -7.50 0.39
CA ASP A 93 6.40 -6.94 1.68
C ASP A 93 5.18 -6.71 2.58
N CYS A 94 4.16 -6.00 2.11
CA CYS A 94 2.94 -5.71 2.88
C CYS A 94 2.27 -6.98 3.41
N SER A 95 2.26 -8.08 2.64
CA SER A 95 1.71 -9.37 3.09
C SER A 95 2.43 -10.03 4.28
N LYS A 96 3.56 -9.45 4.70
CA LYS A 96 4.40 -9.90 5.82
C LYS A 96 4.57 -8.81 6.89
N LEU A 97 3.89 -7.68 6.75
CA LEU A 97 3.94 -6.57 7.71
C LEU A 97 2.63 -6.46 8.46
N CYS A 98 2.70 -6.30 9.78
CA CYS A 98 1.55 -6.08 10.61
C CYS A 98 0.80 -4.82 10.17
N GLN A 99 -0.50 -4.95 9.92
CA GLN A 99 -1.35 -3.85 9.46
C GLN A 99 -1.45 -2.69 10.45
N PHE A 100 -1.15 -2.91 11.74
CA PHE A 100 -1.26 -1.89 12.77
C PHE A 100 0.05 -1.14 13.06
N CYS A 101 1.21 -1.83 13.07
CA CYS A 101 2.50 -1.21 13.40
C CYS A 101 3.61 -1.37 12.37
N GLY A 102 3.43 -2.19 11.34
CA GLY A 102 4.46 -2.40 10.32
C GLY A 102 5.59 -3.34 10.71
N GLU A 103 5.56 -3.92 11.92
CA GLU A 103 6.48 -4.99 12.31
C GLU A 103 6.19 -6.29 11.55
N PRO A 104 7.15 -7.21 11.40
CA PRO A 104 6.90 -8.51 10.77
C PRO A 104 5.69 -9.23 11.38
N GLY A 105 4.85 -9.78 10.52
CA GLY A 105 3.62 -10.45 10.88
C GLY A 105 3.22 -11.54 9.89
N GLU A 106 2.22 -12.31 10.29
CA GLU A 106 1.65 -13.39 9.50
C GLU A 106 0.13 -13.28 9.49
N VAL A 107 -0.51 -13.95 8.53
CA VAL A 107 -1.98 -14.08 8.50
C VAL A 107 -2.38 -15.26 9.37
N PRO A 108 -3.04 -15.05 10.52
CA PRO A 108 -3.48 -16.16 11.34
C PRO A 108 -4.61 -16.94 10.64
N ALA A 109 -4.69 -18.26 10.86
CA ALA A 109 -5.58 -19.16 10.12
C ALA A 109 -7.07 -18.76 10.02
N ASN A 110 -7.59 -18.02 11.01
CA ASN A 110 -9.00 -17.63 11.10
C ASN A 110 -9.23 -16.13 10.90
N TRP A 111 -8.22 -15.40 10.43
CA TRP A 111 -8.23 -13.94 10.28
C TRP A 111 -7.78 -13.56 8.88
N ILE A 112 -8.13 -12.35 8.45
CA ILE A 112 -7.79 -11.84 7.11
C ILE A 112 -6.74 -10.72 7.16
N GLU A 113 -6.32 -10.33 8.36
CA GLU A 113 -5.31 -9.31 8.59
C GLU A 113 -3.92 -9.93 8.83
N VAL A 114 -2.88 -9.26 8.33
CA VAL A 114 -1.50 -9.56 8.73
C VAL A 114 -1.24 -8.97 10.11
N LEU A 115 -0.92 -9.81 11.10
CA LEU A 115 -0.71 -9.39 12.49
C LEU A 115 0.65 -9.87 13.00
N CYS A 116 1.33 -9.01 13.76
CA CYS A 116 2.41 -9.45 14.63
C CYS A 116 1.82 -10.12 15.88
N GLU A 117 2.66 -10.85 16.63
CA GLU A 117 2.24 -11.60 17.82
C GLU A 117 1.47 -10.72 18.82
N ARG A 118 1.97 -9.50 19.08
CA ARG A 118 1.33 -8.56 20.00
C ARG A 118 -0.09 -8.19 19.58
N HIS A 119 -0.29 -7.70 18.36
CA HIS A 119 -1.62 -7.30 17.89
C HIS A 119 -2.55 -8.49 17.69
N ARG A 120 -2.00 -9.69 17.40
CA ARG A 120 -2.77 -10.92 17.40
C ARG A 120 -3.31 -11.24 18.79
N GLN A 121 -2.50 -11.13 19.83
CA GLN A 121 -2.94 -11.35 21.21
C GLN A 121 -3.99 -10.31 21.63
N GLU A 122 -3.74 -9.03 21.35
CA GLU A 122 -4.72 -7.95 21.62
C GLU A 122 -6.06 -8.22 20.93
N MET A 123 -6.05 -8.74 19.69
CA MET A 123 -7.27 -9.12 18.98
C MET A 123 -8.00 -10.29 19.65
N ILE A 124 -7.26 -11.33 20.08
CA ILE A 124 -7.82 -12.48 20.79
C ILE A 124 -8.47 -12.03 22.10
N ASP A 125 -7.79 -11.21 22.88
CA ASP A 125 -8.27 -10.71 24.16
C ASP A 125 -9.58 -9.90 23.97
N ARG A 126 -9.63 -9.03 22.96
CA ARG A 126 -10.84 -8.27 22.60
C ARG A 126 -12.03 -9.17 22.25
N VAL A 127 -11.80 -10.29 21.56
CA VAL A 127 -12.88 -11.24 21.23
C VAL A 127 -13.34 -12.02 22.46
N ASN A 128 -12.44 -12.35 23.38
CA ASN A 128 -12.78 -13.06 24.61
C ASN A 128 -13.56 -12.16 25.57
N ASP A 129 -13.19 -10.89 25.71
CA ASP A 129 -13.88 -9.91 26.55
C ASP A 129 -15.28 -9.54 26.03
N ALA A 130 -15.55 -9.77 24.74
CA ALA A 130 -16.84 -9.53 24.12
C ALA A 130 -17.83 -10.70 24.27
N LYS A 131 -17.43 -11.80 24.90
CA LYS A 131 -18.26 -13.00 25.15
C LYS A 131 -18.73 -13.06 26.60
#